data_AF-A0AAD6VLI0-F1
#
_entry.id   AF-A0AAD6VLI0-F1
#
_cell.length_a   1.000
_cell.length_b   1.000
_cell.length_c   1.000
_cell.angle_alpha   90.00
_cell.angle_beta   90.00
_cell.angle_gamma   90.00
#
_symmetry.space_group_name_H-M   'P 1'
#
loop_
_entity.id
_entity.type
_entity.pdbx_description
1 polymer ?
#
loop_
_entity_poly.entity_id
_entity_poly.type
_entity_poly.pdbx_seq_one_letter_code
_entity_poly.pdbx_strand_id
1 'polypeptide(L)' 'LFSWRDTHGIIHPMVKSAALKRINSILGAWGWGTAFGHSFRIGGASFYLAKGVNPEVVRLAGRWKSRAYEAYIR' A
#
# COMPACT_ATOMS: atom_id res chain seq x y z
N LEU A 1 7.23 -1.24 -14.46
CA LEU A 1 5.81 -1.70 -14.52
C LEU A 1 5.75 -3.07 -13.85
N PHE A 2 4.70 -3.39 -13.09
CA PHE A 2 4.54 -4.71 -12.45
C PHE A 2 3.60 -5.60 -13.27
N SER A 3 3.73 -6.92 -13.15
CA SER A 3 2.87 -7.91 -13.82
C SER A 3 2.59 -9.11 -12.92
N TRP A 4 1.61 -9.94 -13.31
CA TRP A 4 1.35 -11.23 -12.67
C TRP A 4 1.01 -12.29 -13.70
N ARG A 5 1.26 -13.55 -13.34
CA ARG A 5 0.93 -14.72 -14.15
C ARG A 5 -0.38 -15.33 -13.66
N ASP A 6 -1.33 -15.55 -14.56
CA ASP A 6 -2.56 -16.25 -14.24
C ASP A 6 -2.38 -17.78 -14.21
N THR A 7 -3.47 -18.49 -13.92
CA THR A 7 -3.49 -19.96 -13.87
C THR A 7 -3.24 -20.63 -15.21
N HIS A 8 -3.43 -19.91 -16.33
CA HIS A 8 -3.16 -20.39 -17.69
C HIS A 8 -1.76 -20.01 -18.17
N GLY A 9 -0.96 -19.37 -17.32
CA GLY A 9 0.40 -18.95 -17.66
C GLY A 9 0.49 -17.61 -18.38
N ILE A 10 -0.62 -16.91 -18.61
CA ILE A 10 -0.64 -15.62 -19.31
C ILE A 10 -0.17 -14.51 -18.36
N ILE A 11 0.67 -13.62 -18.90
CA ILE A 11 1.20 -12.46 -18.16
C ILE A 11 0.28 -11.26 -18.36
N HIS A 12 -0.24 -10.75 -17.25
CA HIS A 12 -1.11 -9.57 -17.22
C HIS A 12 -0.39 -8.39 -16.56
N PRO A 13 -0.53 -7.16 -17.07
CA PRO A 13 -0.07 -5.98 -16.35
C PRO A 13 -0.81 -5.87 -15.01
N MET A 14 -0.09 -5.49 -13.97
CA MET A 14 -0.68 -5.31 -12.64
C MET A 14 -1.48 -4.01 -12.61
N VAL A 15 -2.81 -4.16 -12.53
CA VAL A 15 -3.73 -3.04 -12.33
C VAL A 15 -4.20 -2.97 -10.87
N LYS A 16 -4.64 -1.79 -10.43
CA LYS A 16 -5.11 -1.55 -9.05
C LYS A 16 -6.16 -2.56 -8.60
N SER A 17 -7.15 -2.87 -9.45
CA SER A 17 -8.23 -3.80 -9.13
C SER A 17 -7.73 -5.23 -8.89
N ALA A 18 -6.79 -5.71 -9.72
CA ALA A 18 -6.20 -7.04 -9.59
C ALA A 18 -5.40 -7.16 -8.28
N ALA A 19 -4.55 -6.17 -7.98
CA ALA A 19 -3.78 -6.11 -6.75
C ALA A 19 -4.69 -6.11 -5.50
N LEU A 20 -5.69 -5.21 -5.47
CA LEU A 20 -6.61 -5.11 -4.33
C LEU A 20 -7.46 -6.38 -4.16
N LYS A 21 -7.94 -6.97 -5.26
CA LYS A 21 -8.69 -8.24 -5.20
C LYS A 21 -7.85 -9.34 -4.56
N ARG A 22 -6.59 -9.48 -4.97
CA ARG A 22 -5.69 -10.49 -4.40
C ARG A 22 -5.42 -10.25 -2.92
N ILE A 23 -5.09 -9.01 -2.55
CA ILE A 23 -4.78 -8.68 -1.15
C ILE A 23 -6.02 -8.88 -0.27
N ASN A 24 -7.18 -8.37 -0.66
CA ASN A 24 -8.41 -8.51 0.14
C ASN A 24 -8.90 -9.95 0.24
N SER A 25 -8.65 -10.79 -0.79
CA SER A 25 -8.91 -12.23 -0.67
C SER A 25 -8.06 -12.88 0.42
N ILE A 26 -6.80 -12.47 0.57
CA ILE A 26 -5.93 -12.97 1.63
C ILE A 26 -6.39 -12.40 2.98
N LEU A 27 -6.53 -11.08 3.11
CA LEU A 27 -6.95 -10.45 4.37
C LEU A 27 -8.30 -10.99 4.88
N GLY A 28 -9.26 -11.20 3.97
CA GLY A 28 -10.57 -11.77 4.31
C GLY A 28 -10.46 -13.20 4.84
N ALA A 29 -9.59 -14.04 4.25
CA ALA A 29 -9.37 -15.41 4.72
C ALA A 29 -8.76 -15.47 6.14
N TRP A 30 -8.08 -14.41 6.57
CA TRP A 30 -7.48 -14.28 7.90
C TRP A 30 -8.34 -13.47 8.88
N GLY A 31 -9.52 -13.00 8.46
CA GLY A 31 -10.41 -12.20 9.29
C GLY A 31 -9.94 -10.76 9.55
N TRP A 32 -9.02 -10.22 8.74
CA TRP A 32 -8.42 -8.89 8.93
C TRP A 32 -9.17 -7.76 8.20
N GLY A 33 -10.29 -8.08 7.53
CA GLY A 33 -11.14 -7.13 6.85
C GLY A 33 -10.63 -6.71 5.46
N THR A 34 -10.99 -5.49 5.05
CA THR A 34 -10.78 -4.98 3.68
C THR A 34 -9.80 -3.81 3.67
N ALA A 35 -8.79 -3.89 2.80
CA ALA A 35 -7.88 -2.80 2.50
C ALA A 35 -8.30 -2.02 1.24
N PHE A 36 -7.94 -0.74 1.21
CA PHE A 36 -8.20 0.17 0.11
C PHE A 36 -6.90 0.68 -0.48
N GLY A 37 -6.90 1.10 -1.76
CA GLY A 37 -5.67 1.61 -2.39
C GLY A 37 -5.01 2.76 -1.58
N HIS A 38 -5.81 3.65 -1.01
CA HIS A 38 -5.31 4.76 -0.19
C HIS A 38 -4.77 4.30 1.18
N SER A 39 -5.30 3.21 1.75
CA SER A 39 -4.87 2.73 3.07
C SER A 39 -3.43 2.23 3.05
N PHE A 40 -2.92 1.73 1.91
CA PHE A 40 -1.50 1.35 1.79
C PHE A 40 -0.56 2.56 1.85
N ARG A 41 -0.96 3.71 1.32
CA ARG A 41 -0.15 4.93 1.39
C ARG A 41 -0.04 5.44 2.83
N ILE A 42 -1.17 5.43 3.55
CA ILE A 42 -1.23 5.79 4.97
C ILE A 42 -0.43 4.78 5.81
N GLY A 43 -0.76 3.49 5.69
CA GLY A 43 -0.12 2.42 6.46
C GLY A 43 1.37 2.31 6.20
N GLY A 44 1.82 2.51 4.97
CA GLY A 44 3.25 2.56 4.64
C GLY A 44 3.96 3.73 5.31
N ALA A 45 3.35 4.93 5.32
CA ALA A 45 3.91 6.08 6.04
C ALA A 45 3.99 5.80 7.54
N SER A 46 2.90 5.35 8.17
CA SER A 46 2.89 4.99 9.60
C SER A 46 3.91 3.91 9.94
N PHE A 47 4.06 2.88 9.10
CA PHE A 47 5.05 1.82 9.30
C PHE A 47 6.49 2.35 9.32
N TYR A 48 6.88 3.17 8.34
CA TYR A 48 8.24 3.71 8.28
C TYR A 48 8.53 4.70 9.42
N LEU A 49 7.54 5.53 9.77
CA LEU A 49 7.64 6.43 10.91
C LEU A 49 7.83 5.65 12.22
N ALA A 50 7.07 4.57 12.43
CA ALA A 50 7.23 3.67 13.58
C ALA A 50 8.59 2.96 13.62
N LYS A 51 9.29 2.87 12.48
CA LYS A 51 10.67 2.36 12.39
C LYS A 51 11.73 3.45 12.59
N GLY A 52 11.34 4.67 12.93
CA GLY A 52 12.27 5.79 13.15
C GLY A 52 12.84 6.38 11.86
N VAL A 53 12.25 6.07 10.70
CA VAL A 53 12.66 6.71 9.44
C VAL A 53 12.34 8.19 9.53
N ASN A 54 13.30 9.02 9.11
CA ASN A 54 13.15 10.47 9.15
C ASN A 54 11.84 10.91 8.44
N PRO A 55 10.98 11.72 9.10
CA PRO A 55 9.73 12.22 8.53
C PRO A 55 9.88 12.84 7.13
N GLU A 56 10.97 13.55 6.85
CA GLU A 56 11.22 14.15 5.53
C GLU A 56 11.46 13.09 4.45
N VAL A 57 12.11 11.97 4.78
CA VAL A 57 12.28 10.85 3.85
C VAL A 57 10.92 10.22 3.53
N VAL A 58 10.07 10.03 4.55
CA VAL A 58 8.71 9.50 4.37
C VAL A 58 7.85 10.46 3.54
N ARG A 59 7.96 11.77 3.78
CA ARG A 59 7.27 12.83 3.03
C ARG A 59 7.65 12.80 1.54
N LEU A 60 8.95 12.73 1.26
CA LEU A 60 9.49 12.66 -0.11
C LEU A 60 9.07 11.37 -0.80
N ALA A 61 9.25 10.22 -0.16
CA ALA A 61 8.85 8.91 -0.69
C ALA A 61 7.34 8.85 -0.97
N GLY A 62 6.54 9.39 -0.07
CA GLY A 62 5.09 9.48 -0.20
C GLY A 62 4.61 10.59 -1.14
N ARG A 63 5.50 11.41 -1.73
CA ARG A 63 5.17 12.55 -2.61
C ARG A 63 4.13 13.50 -2.01
N TRP A 64 4.31 13.85 -0.74
CA TRP A 64 3.45 14.80 -0.05
C TRP A 64 3.93 16.23 -0.29
N LYS A 65 3.07 17.05 -0.87
CA LYS A 65 3.35 18.48 -1.14
C LYS A 65 3.31 19.32 0.14
N SER A 66 2.50 18.92 1.12
CA SER A 66 2.34 19.60 2.40
C SER A 66 2.67 18.65 3.56
N ARG A 67 2.65 19.21 4.77
CA ARG A 67 2.81 18.48 6.04
C ARG A 67 1.59 17.61 6.40
N ALA A 68 0.66 17.37 5.47
CA ALA A 68 -0.51 16.53 5.71
C ALA A 68 -0.18 15.08 6.12
N TYR A 69 1.04 14.60 5.84
CA TYR A 69 1.50 13.31 6.31
C TYR A 69 1.72 13.25 7.84
N GLU A 70 1.89 14.41 8.50
CA GLU A 70 2.04 14.50 9.95
C GLU A 70 0.80 14.02 10.70
N ALA A 71 -0.38 14.09 10.07
CA ALA A 71 -1.62 13.54 10.63
C ALA A 71 -1.55 12.01 10.86
N TYR A 72 -0.57 11.33 10.25
CA TYR A 72 -0.33 9.90 10.45
C TYR A 72 0.79 9.59 11.43
N ILE A 73 1.44 10.62 11.97
CA ILE A 73 2.38 10.53 13.09
C ILE A 73 1.50 10.58 14.35
N ARG A 74 1.23 9.43 14.96
CA ARG A 74 0.59 9.31 16.27
C ARG A 74 1.46 8.49 17.18
#